data_AF-A0ABC9X7T4-F1
#
_entry.id   AF-A0ABC9X7T4-F1
#
_cell.length_a   1.000
_cell.length_b   1.000
_cell.length_c   1.000
_cell.angle_alpha   90.00
_cell.angle_beta   90.00
_cell.angle_gamma   90.00
#
_symmetry.space_group_name_H-M   'P 1'
#
loop_
_entity.id
_entity.type
_entity.pdbx_description
1 polymer ?
#
loop_
_entity_poly.entity_id
_entity_poly.type
_entity_poly.pdbx_seq_one_letter_code
_entity_poly.pdbx_strand_id
1 'polypeptide(L)'
;MYMTPKRTPDPEYPEDPAQNGTRKDGLDLIAKWLNAKQGARYVWDKKGLDAVEDDSVSHLMGLFEPKDMKYELNRNASTDPSIVEMTEKAIRILRRNPNGFFLFVEDE
;
A
#
# COMPACT_ATOMS: atom_id res chain seq x y z
N MET A 1 3.66 -11.53 3.77
CA MET A 1 4.21 -10.19 3.49
C MET A 1 5.68 -10.22 3.04
N TYR A 2 6.03 -9.58 1.91
CA TYR A 2 7.40 -9.58 1.32
C TYR A 2 8.30 -8.42 1.78
N MET A 3 7.71 -7.40 2.41
CA MET A 3 8.41 -6.13 2.69
C MET A 3 9.02 -6.05 4.10
N THR A 4 8.61 -6.92 5.02
CA THR A 4 9.00 -6.88 6.43
C THR A 4 9.82 -8.11 6.85
N PRO A 5 10.64 -7.98 7.92
CA PRO A 5 11.44 -9.09 8.46
C PRO A 5 10.63 -10.34 8.78
N LYS A 6 11.28 -11.51 8.73
CA LYS A 6 10.65 -12.78 9.07
C LYS A 6 9.97 -12.70 10.45
N ARG A 7 8.72 -13.16 10.54
CA ARG A 7 7.87 -13.14 11.75
C ARG A 7 7.32 -11.78 12.18
N THR A 8 7.51 -10.72 11.40
CA THR A 8 6.79 -9.45 11.65
C THR A 8 5.30 -9.71 11.45
N PRO A 9 4.43 -9.47 12.46
CA PRO A 9 2.99 -9.65 12.31
C PRO A 9 2.43 -8.80 11.18
N ASP A 10 1.53 -9.38 10.40
CA ASP A 10 0.77 -8.63 9.41
C ASP A 10 -0.28 -7.73 10.12
N PRO A 11 -0.49 -6.47 9.68
CA PRO A 11 -1.41 -5.56 10.37
C PRO A 11 -2.89 -5.96 10.23
N GLU A 12 -3.28 -6.65 9.16
CA GLU A 12 -4.66 -7.10 8.97
C GLU A 12 -4.88 -8.50 9.58
N TYR A 13 -3.86 -9.36 9.54
CA TYR A 13 -3.92 -10.74 10.05
C TYR A 13 -2.89 -11.03 11.15
N PRO A 14 -2.91 -10.31 12.30
CA PRO A 14 -1.87 -10.45 13.33
C PRO A 14 -1.84 -11.84 13.99
N GLU A 15 -2.97 -12.55 13.96
CA GLU A 15 -3.13 -13.89 14.55
C GLU A 15 -2.83 -15.03 13.56
N ASP A 16 -2.50 -14.74 12.30
CA ASP A 16 -2.12 -15.74 11.29
C ASP A 16 -0.61 -15.63 10.95
N PRO A 17 0.24 -16.48 11.57
CA PRO A 17 1.66 -16.49 11.28
C PRO A 17 2.03 -16.77 9.81
N ALA A 18 1.10 -17.32 9.01
CA ALA A 18 1.33 -17.53 7.59
C ALA A 18 1.36 -16.23 6.77
N GLN A 19 0.75 -15.15 7.29
CA GLN A 19 0.73 -13.84 6.65
C GLN A 19 1.93 -12.96 7.00
N ASN A 20 2.64 -13.30 8.08
CA ASN A 20 3.77 -12.54 8.58
C ASN A 20 4.84 -12.23 7.50
N GLY A 21 5.68 -11.25 7.84
CA GLY A 21 6.89 -10.93 7.09
C GLY A 21 7.72 -12.17 6.78
N THR A 22 8.34 -12.20 5.61
CA THR A 22 9.07 -13.36 5.08
C THR A 22 10.57 -13.12 4.89
N ARG A 23 11.03 -11.87 5.03
CA ARG A 23 12.41 -11.51 4.69
C ARG A 23 13.43 -12.11 5.66
N LYS A 24 14.43 -12.82 5.12
CA LYS A 24 15.48 -13.48 5.91
C LYS A 24 16.68 -12.58 6.22
N ASP A 25 16.76 -11.42 5.61
CA ASP A 25 17.86 -10.46 5.76
C ASP A 25 17.64 -9.45 6.90
N GLY A 26 16.51 -9.54 7.61
CA GLY A 26 16.19 -8.66 8.74
C GLY A 26 15.83 -7.24 8.35
N LEU A 27 15.66 -6.94 7.06
CA LEU A 27 15.33 -5.59 6.59
C LEU A 27 13.83 -5.33 6.60
N ASP A 28 13.45 -4.14 7.04
CA ASP A 28 12.13 -3.55 6.79
C ASP A 28 12.23 -2.58 5.60
N LEU A 29 11.69 -3.01 4.46
CA LEU A 29 11.72 -2.22 3.23
C LEU A 29 10.72 -1.07 3.23
N ILE A 30 9.64 -1.17 4.01
CA ILE A 30 8.68 -0.08 4.17
C ILE A 30 9.37 1.05 4.92
N ALA A 31 9.99 0.75 6.06
CA ALA A 31 10.75 1.72 6.84
C ALA A 31 11.91 2.31 6.02
N LYS A 32 12.64 1.47 5.26
CA LYS A 32 13.72 1.95 4.38
C LYS A 32 13.21 2.92 3.31
N TRP A 33 12.07 2.63 2.68
CA TRP A 33 11.49 3.50 1.66
C TRP A 33 10.99 4.82 2.25
N LEU A 34 10.30 4.78 3.40
CA LEU A 34 9.84 5.97 4.11
C LEU A 34 11.01 6.89 4.49
N ASN A 35 12.11 6.34 5.00
CA ASN A 35 13.30 7.11 5.37
C ASN A 35 14.03 7.72 4.17
N ALA A 36 13.91 7.11 2.98
CA ALA A 36 14.59 7.58 1.78
C ALA A 36 13.83 8.69 1.04
N LYS A 37 12.56 8.96 1.39
CA LYS A 37 11.66 9.81 0.61
C LYS A 37 10.97 10.85 1.51
N GLN A 38 11.32 12.12 1.34
CA GLN A 38 10.65 13.21 2.07
C GLN A 38 9.19 13.34 1.62
N GLY A 39 8.25 13.40 2.57
CA GLY A 39 6.81 13.47 2.29
C GLY A 39 6.21 12.13 1.88
N ALA A 40 6.88 11.02 2.18
CA ALA A 40 6.37 9.68 1.95
C ALA A 40 5.38 9.24 3.02
N ARG A 41 4.38 8.47 2.61
CA ARG A 41 3.41 7.82 3.50
C ARG A 41 3.20 6.38 3.09
N TYR A 42 3.01 5.53 4.09
CA TYR A 42 2.62 4.13 3.94
C TYR A 42 1.22 3.93 4.52
N VAL A 43 0.38 3.19 3.81
CA VAL A 43 -0.96 2.77 4.23
C VAL A 43 -1.16 1.30 3.89
N TRP A 44 -2.01 0.62 4.67
CA TRP A 44 -2.30 -0.80 4.48
C TRP A 44 -3.79 -1.12 4.45
N ASP A 45 -4.65 -0.15 4.75
CA ASP A 45 -6.10 -0.30 4.67
C ASP A 45 -6.74 0.84 3.87
N LYS A 46 -7.99 0.61 3.46
CA LYS A 46 -8.82 1.58 2.76
C LYS A 46 -8.98 2.86 3.58
N LYS A 47 -9.21 2.74 4.89
CA LYS A 47 -9.34 3.91 5.78
C LYS A 47 -8.08 4.77 5.75
N GLY A 48 -6.90 4.15 5.80
CA GLY A 48 -5.62 4.83 5.68
C GLY A 48 -5.46 5.50 4.32
N LEU A 49 -5.84 4.83 3.23
CA LEU A 49 -5.84 5.38 1.88
C LEU A 49 -6.74 6.62 1.74
N ASP A 50 -7.96 6.54 2.26
CA ASP A 50 -8.97 7.61 2.21
C ASP A 50 -8.53 8.82 3.03
N ALA A 51 -7.85 8.60 4.17
CA ALA A 51 -7.31 9.65 5.03
C ALA A 51 -6.07 10.36 4.44
N VAL A 52 -5.54 9.91 3.30
CA VAL A 52 -4.46 10.63 2.62
C VAL A 52 -5.03 11.82 1.86
N GLU A 53 -4.82 13.00 2.41
CA GLU A 53 -5.04 14.26 1.70
C GLU A 53 -4.11 14.35 0.51
N ASP A 54 -4.66 14.58 -0.68
CA ASP A 54 -3.94 14.50 -1.95
C ASP A 54 -2.69 15.39 -1.94
N ASP A 55 -2.79 16.60 -1.36
CA ASP A 55 -1.72 17.59 -1.29
C ASP A 55 -0.70 17.37 -0.15
N SER A 56 -0.99 16.47 0.79
CA SER A 56 -0.17 16.25 1.97
C SER A 56 1.01 15.29 1.77
N VAL A 57 1.04 14.56 0.66
CA VAL A 57 2.06 13.55 0.36
C VAL A 57 2.72 13.83 -0.97
N SER A 58 4.02 13.54 -1.06
CA SER A 58 4.76 13.51 -2.34
C SER A 58 4.89 12.09 -2.88
N HIS A 59 4.91 11.10 -1.98
CA HIS A 59 5.00 9.69 -2.30
C HIS A 59 4.02 8.90 -1.44
N LEU A 60 3.33 7.94 -2.04
CA LEU A 60 2.40 7.06 -1.33
C LEU A 60 2.70 5.61 -1.70
N MET A 61 2.80 4.75 -0.69
CA MET A 61 2.86 3.30 -0.83
C MET A 61 1.63 2.71 -0.13
N GLY A 62 0.76 2.05 -0.89
CA GLY A 62 -0.36 1.28 -0.37
C GLY A 62 -0.09 -0.22 -0.57
N LEU A 63 -0.09 -1.01 0.50
CA LEU A 63 0.03 -2.47 0.44
C LEU A 63 -1.11 -3.06 1.28
N PHE A 64 -2.17 -3.50 0.60
CA PHE A 64 -3.45 -3.79 1.23
C PHE A 64 -3.64 -5.24 1.66
N GLU A 65 -2.77 -6.15 1.20
CA GLU A 65 -2.78 -7.56 1.57
C GLU A 65 -1.34 -8.08 1.72
N PRO A 66 -1.11 -9.20 2.42
CA PRO A 66 0.22 -9.79 2.60
C PRO A 66 0.87 -10.28 1.30
N LYS A 67 0.06 -10.54 0.27
CA LYS A 67 0.42 -11.04 -1.06
C LYS A 67 -0.49 -10.39 -2.12
N ASP A 68 -1.29 -11.18 -2.83
CA ASP A 68 -2.24 -10.74 -3.83
C ASP A 68 -3.48 -10.16 -3.14
N MET A 69 -4.09 -9.14 -3.74
CA MET A 69 -5.37 -8.63 -3.26
C MET A 69 -6.47 -9.67 -3.45
N LYS A 70 -7.49 -9.66 -2.59
CA LYS A 70 -8.67 -10.51 -2.78
C LYS A 70 -9.37 -10.17 -4.10
N TYR A 71 -9.88 -11.20 -4.78
CA TYR A 71 -10.81 -11.02 -5.91
C TYR A 71 -11.96 -10.07 -5.52
N GLU A 72 -12.43 -9.26 -6.46
CA GLU A 72 -13.47 -8.24 -6.19
C GLU A 72 -14.73 -8.84 -5.53
N LEU A 73 -15.14 -10.05 -5.93
CA LEU A 73 -16.29 -10.75 -5.34
C LEU A 73 -16.11 -11.08 -3.85
N ASN A 74 -14.87 -11.22 -3.38
CA ASN A 74 -14.50 -11.59 -2.02
C ASN A 74 -13.86 -10.42 -1.25
N ARG A 75 -13.74 -9.25 -1.87
CA ARG A 75 -13.09 -8.07 -1.29
C ARG A 75 -13.86 -7.60 -0.06
N ASN A 76 -13.15 -7.28 1.02
CA ASN A 76 -13.79 -6.62 2.16
C ASN A 76 -13.86 -5.12 1.88
N ALA A 77 -15.01 -4.62 1.45
CA ALA A 77 -15.17 -3.22 1.06
C ALA A 77 -14.88 -2.18 2.16
N SER A 78 -14.74 -2.63 3.43
CA SER A 78 -14.37 -1.77 4.57
C SER A 78 -12.86 -1.66 4.78
N THR A 79 -12.09 -2.72 4.48
CA THR A 79 -10.63 -2.75 4.70
C THR A 79 -9.84 -2.65 3.40
N ASP A 80 -10.38 -3.15 2.30
CA ASP A 80 -9.71 -3.26 1.01
C ASP A 80 -10.26 -2.22 0.01
N PRO A 81 -9.43 -1.34 -0.56
CA PRO A 81 -9.85 -0.48 -1.67
C PRO A 81 -10.00 -1.31 -2.96
N SER A 82 -10.96 -0.95 -3.80
CA SER A 82 -11.10 -1.46 -5.17
C SER A 82 -10.03 -0.90 -6.10
N ILE A 83 -9.82 -1.54 -7.25
CA ILE A 83 -8.93 -1.04 -8.30
C ILE A 83 -9.32 0.37 -8.77
N VAL A 84 -10.61 0.68 -8.81
CA VAL A 84 -11.13 2.01 -9.16
C VAL A 84 -10.71 3.03 -8.10
N GLU A 85 -10.92 2.73 -6.81
CA GLU A 85 -10.53 3.63 -5.71
C GLU A 85 -9.01 3.87 -5.68
N MET A 86 -8.20 2.82 -5.89
CA MET A 86 -6.74 2.93 -5.97
C MET A 86 -6.30 3.79 -7.16
N THR A 87 -6.88 3.55 -8.33
CA THR A 87 -6.57 4.30 -9.57
C THR A 87 -6.95 5.77 -9.42
N GLU A 88 -8.12 6.07 -8.87
CA GLU A 88 -8.54 7.44 -8.60
C GLU A 88 -7.57 8.17 -7.66
N LYS A 89 -7.19 7.54 -6.55
CA LYS A 89 -6.24 8.14 -5.60
C LYS A 89 -4.87 8.36 -6.26
N ALA A 90 -4.39 7.40 -7.05
CA ALA A 90 -3.13 7.53 -7.79
C ALA A 90 -3.17 8.72 -8.76
N ILE A 91 -4.24 8.86 -9.56
CA ILE A 91 -4.41 9.98 -10.49
C ILE A 91 -4.43 11.31 -9.72
N ARG A 92 -5.18 11.40 -8.61
CA ARG A 92 -5.27 12.63 -7.81
C ARG A 92 -3.92 13.09 -7.28
N ILE A 93 -3.08 12.16 -6.84
CA ILE A 93 -1.71 12.43 -6.36
C ILE A 93 -0.78 12.80 -7.53
N LEU A 94 -0.78 12.02 -8.62
CA LEU A 94 0.17 12.14 -9.72
C LEU A 94 -0.08 13.36 -10.62
N ARG A 95 -1.36 13.74 -10.84
CA ARG A 95 -1.74 14.86 -11.72
C ARG A 95 -1.21 16.22 -11.27
N ARG A 96 -0.71 16.32 -10.04
CA ARG A 96 -0.12 17.55 -9.48
C ARG A 96 1.22 17.91 -10.10
N ASN A 97 1.90 16.95 -10.74
CA ASN A 97 3.14 17.24 -11.46
C ASN A 97 2.82 17.92 -12.81
N PRO A 98 3.24 19.19 -13.04
CA PRO A 98 2.95 19.92 -14.28
C PRO A 98 3.64 19.31 -15.51
N ASN A 99 4.66 18.48 -15.31
CA ASN A 99 5.33 17.76 -16.41
C ASN A 99 4.58 16.48 -16.82
N GLY A 100 3.41 16.20 -16.22
CA GLY A 100 2.64 14.99 -16.43
C GLY A 100 3.08 13.83 -15.56
N PHE A 101 2.52 12.66 -15.83
CA PHE A 101 2.81 11.43 -15.10
C PHE A 101 2.68 10.21 -16.02
N PHE A 102 3.30 9.12 -15.59
CA PHE A 102 3.02 7.78 -16.11
C PHE A 102 2.27 7.00 -15.03
N LEU A 103 1.22 6.28 -15.42
CA LEU A 103 0.45 5.42 -14.53
C LEU A 103 0.26 4.06 -15.19
N PHE A 104 0.62 3.02 -14.47
CA PHE A 104 0.34 1.62 -14.82
C PHE A 104 -0.78 1.13 -13.91
N VAL A 105 -1.81 0.54 -14.50
CA VAL A 105 -2.96 -0.06 -13.80
C VAL A 105 -3.13 -1.46 -14.38
N GLU A 106 -3.24 -2.44 -13.50
CA GLU A 106 -3.33 -3.86 -13.83
C GLU A 106 -4.50 -4.48 -13.07
N ASP A 107 -5.25 -5.31 -13.79
CA ASP A 107 -6.36 -6.12 -13.30
C ASP A 107 -6.11 -7.54 -13.80
N GLU A 108 -5.79 -8.47 -12.89
CA GLU A 108 -5.50 -9.88 -13.18
C GLU A 108 -6.54 -10.83 -12.57
#